data_AF-A0A2S2QL11-F1
#
_entry.id   AF-A0A2S2QL11-F1
#
_cell.length_a   1.000
_cell.length_b   1.000
_cell.length_c   1.000
_cell.angle_alpha   90.00
_cell.angle_beta   90.00
_cell.angle_gamma   90.00
#
_symmetry.space_group_name_H-M   'P 1'
#
loop_
_entity.id
_entity.type
_entity.pdbx_description
1 polymer ?
#
loop_
_entity_poly.entity_id
_entity_poly.type
_entity_poly.pdbx_seq_one_letter_code
_entity_poly.pdbx_strand_id
1 'polypeptide(L)'
;MDSDKNKRLHLPFPMGPYATGCMELMTEYSSEGSFARIFYPTNIPSDQLNKYSDKWVPWMPHEMYLKAFASALRIPYCIFKYGPTLIRMKPYYIPSISDAPVSDGEQSFPLVIFSHGYAATRFVSSNFCYSLASYGFIVAAIEHRDKSSPVTFFYDSPENAESDWRTW
;
A
#
# COMPACT_ATOMS: atom_id res chain seq x y z
N MET A 1 -2.02 32.59 -6.70
CA MET A 1 -2.68 31.47 -7.40
C MET A 1 -1.62 30.66 -8.13
N ASP A 2 -0.85 29.81 -7.43
CA ASP A 2 -0.01 28.77 -8.08
C ASP A 2 0.51 27.70 -7.08
N SER A 3 -0.28 27.31 -6.07
CA SER A 3 0.14 26.28 -5.08
C SER A 3 -0.29 24.85 -5.41
N ASP A 4 -1.04 24.63 -6.50
CA ASP A 4 -1.67 23.33 -6.80
C ASP A 4 -0.93 22.50 -7.85
N LYS A 5 0.18 22.97 -8.43
CA LYS A 5 0.89 22.24 -9.48
C LYS A 5 1.69 21.01 -9.01
N ASN A 6 1.85 20.80 -7.70
CA ASN A 6 2.69 19.73 -7.14
C ASN A 6 2.02 18.80 -6.14
N LYS A 7 0.69 18.86 -5.96
CA LYS A 7 0.00 17.90 -5.09
C LYS A 7 -0.12 16.55 -5.78
N ARG A 8 0.48 15.52 -5.19
CA ARG A 8 0.29 14.12 -5.63
C ARG A 8 -1.20 13.79 -5.56
N LEU A 9 -1.74 13.11 -6.57
CA LEU A 9 -3.10 12.59 -6.51
C LEU A 9 -3.11 11.41 -5.52
N HIS A 10 -4.01 11.45 -4.55
CA HIS A 10 -4.00 10.52 -3.43
C HIS A 10 -5.41 10.04 -3.07
N LEU A 11 -5.49 8.90 -2.39
CA LEU A 11 -6.72 8.44 -1.72
C LEU A 11 -7.09 9.39 -0.56
N PRO A 12 -8.37 9.45 -0.13
CA PRO A 12 -8.81 10.38 0.90
C PRO A 12 -7.95 10.35 2.18
N PHE A 13 -7.74 11.51 2.82
CA PHE A 13 -7.00 11.55 4.07
C PHE A 13 -7.68 10.72 5.18
N PRO A 14 -6.90 10.08 6.08
CA PRO A 14 -7.45 9.54 7.31
C PRO A 14 -8.05 10.64 8.19
N MET A 15 -9.00 10.26 9.05
CA MET A 15 -9.70 11.18 9.97
C MET A 15 -9.30 11.03 11.44
N GLY A 16 -8.47 10.03 11.77
CA GLY A 16 -7.98 9.84 13.13
C GLY A 16 -6.88 10.85 13.52
N PRO A 17 -6.48 10.87 14.80
CA PRO A 17 -5.49 11.82 15.31
C PRO A 17 -4.06 11.56 14.81
N TYR A 18 -3.72 10.32 14.45
CA TYR A 18 -2.37 9.96 14.02
C TYR A 18 -2.21 10.08 12.51
N ALA A 19 -1.12 10.69 12.05
CA ALA A 19 -0.60 10.40 10.72
C ALA A 19 -0.13 8.95 10.66
N THR A 20 -0.28 8.32 9.49
CA THR A 20 -0.05 6.88 9.35
C THR A 20 1.28 6.60 8.66
N GLY A 21 1.97 5.58 9.15
CA GLY A 21 3.11 4.96 8.48
C GLY A 21 2.66 3.74 7.68
N CYS A 22 3.47 3.36 6.70
CA CYS A 22 3.27 2.16 5.88
C CYS A 22 4.61 1.48 5.64
N MET A 23 4.66 0.16 5.80
CA MET A 23 5.81 -0.67 5.42
C MET A 23 5.33 -1.96 4.74
N GLU A 24 6.22 -2.60 4.00
CA GLU A 24 5.99 -3.92 3.42
C GLU A 24 6.80 -4.94 4.24
N LEU A 25 6.11 -5.95 4.78
CA LEU A 25 6.72 -7.04 5.53
C LEU A 25 6.65 -8.31 4.70
N MET A 26 7.80 -8.88 4.38
CA MET A 26 7.91 -10.22 3.82
C MET A 26 8.80 -11.05 4.75
N THR A 27 8.30 -12.18 5.20
CA THR A 27 9.07 -13.13 6.00
C THR A 27 9.63 -14.21 5.09
N GLU A 28 10.82 -14.71 5.41
CA GLU A 28 11.49 -15.76 4.64
C GLU A 28 11.84 -15.34 3.20
N TYR A 29 12.66 -16.18 2.56
CA TYR A 29 12.98 -16.07 1.15
C TYR A 29 12.31 -17.21 0.37
N SER A 30 10.98 -17.32 0.50
CA SER A 30 10.21 -18.45 -0.02
C SER A 30 8.76 -18.05 -0.34
N SER A 31 8.05 -18.91 -1.08
CA SER A 31 6.60 -18.78 -1.30
C SER A 31 5.78 -19.11 -0.05
N GLU A 32 6.36 -19.77 0.94
CA GLU A 32 5.68 -20.15 2.18
C GLU A 32 5.69 -19.02 3.22
N GLY A 33 6.55 -18.03 3.01
CA GLY A 33 6.64 -16.82 3.80
C GLY A 33 5.38 -15.95 3.75
N SER A 34 5.09 -15.31 4.87
CA SER A 34 4.05 -14.29 4.98
C SER A 34 4.45 -13.02 4.22
N PHE A 35 3.49 -12.43 3.52
CA PHE A 35 3.66 -11.14 2.87
C PHE A 35 2.50 -10.22 3.24
N ALA A 36 2.80 -9.02 3.73
CA ALA A 36 1.79 -8.08 4.18
C ALA A 36 2.22 -6.63 3.99
N ARG A 37 1.24 -5.75 3.73
CA ARG A 37 1.39 -4.31 3.89
C ARG A 37 0.91 -3.92 5.29
N ILE A 38 1.81 -3.35 6.08
CA ILE A 38 1.53 -2.98 7.47
C ILE A 38 1.28 -1.47 7.55
N PHE A 39 0.16 -1.09 8.16
CA PHE A 39 -0.19 0.28 8.50
C PHE A 39 -0.16 0.48 10.01
N TYR A 40 0.34 1.61 10.47
CA TYR A 40 0.53 1.87 11.90
C TYR A 40 0.50 3.37 12.22
N PRO A 41 0.14 3.76 13.45
CA PRO A 41 0.21 5.17 13.89
C PRO A 41 1.67 5.63 13.99
N THR A 42 1.90 6.91 13.73
CA THR A 42 3.19 7.60 13.92
C THR A 42 3.04 8.71 14.96
N ASN A 43 4.16 9.25 15.46
CA ASN A 43 4.14 10.42 16.34
C ASN A 43 3.80 11.74 15.63
N ILE A 44 3.56 11.71 14.32
CA ILE A 44 3.19 12.88 13.54
C ILE A 44 1.68 13.09 13.68
N PRO A 45 1.21 14.28 14.06
CA PRO A 45 -0.22 14.60 14.04
C PRO A 45 -0.81 14.52 12.63
N SER A 46 -2.06 14.04 12.49
CA SER A 46 -2.68 13.78 11.18
C SER A 46 -2.83 15.03 10.30
N ASP A 47 -3.02 16.21 10.89
CA ASP A 47 -3.06 17.50 10.19
C ASP A 47 -1.73 17.87 9.51
N GLN A 48 -0.62 17.26 9.93
CA GLN A 48 0.71 17.47 9.36
C GLN A 48 1.09 16.46 8.27
N LEU A 49 0.26 15.44 8.03
CA LEU A 49 0.53 14.35 7.09
C LEU A 49 0.83 14.84 5.66
N ASN A 50 0.17 15.92 5.21
CA ASN A 50 0.38 16.50 3.87
C ASN A 50 1.80 17.07 3.67
N LYS A 51 2.51 17.42 4.76
CA LYS A 51 3.91 17.89 4.70
C LYS A 51 4.87 16.81 4.21
N TYR A 52 4.48 15.53 4.30
CA TYR A 52 5.27 14.36 3.94
C TYR A 52 4.77 13.69 2.65
N SER A 53 4.07 14.43 1.80
CA SER A 53 3.46 13.89 0.57
C SER A 53 4.47 13.37 -0.45
N ASP A 54 5.73 13.82 -0.39
CA ASP A 54 6.86 13.29 -1.17
C ASP A 54 7.23 11.85 -0.78
N LYS A 55 6.96 11.46 0.48
CA LYS A 55 7.25 10.15 1.06
C LYS A 55 6.06 9.19 1.03
N TRP A 56 4.94 9.59 0.42
CA TRP A 56 3.78 8.73 0.31
C TRP A 56 4.01 7.53 -0.59
N VAL A 57 3.45 6.40 -0.19
CA VAL A 57 3.56 5.14 -0.91
C VAL A 57 2.62 5.14 -2.12
N PRO A 58 3.04 4.65 -3.29
CA PRO A 58 2.13 4.38 -4.39
C PRO A 58 1.05 3.38 -3.97
N TRP A 59 -0.22 3.65 -4.27
CA TRP A 59 -1.30 2.72 -3.93
C TRP A 59 -1.05 1.34 -4.54
N MET A 60 -0.67 1.30 -5.82
CA MET A 60 -0.24 0.11 -6.53
C MET A 60 1.27 0.18 -6.81
N PRO A 61 2.09 -0.71 -6.24
CA PRO A 61 3.55 -0.54 -6.22
C PRO A 61 4.26 -0.98 -7.50
N HIS A 62 3.65 -1.81 -8.35
CA HIS A 62 4.34 -2.39 -9.52
C HIS A 62 3.42 -2.64 -10.72
N GLU A 63 3.95 -2.50 -11.93
CA GLU A 63 3.21 -2.64 -13.20
C GLU A 63 2.66 -4.06 -13.42
N MET A 64 3.28 -5.09 -12.85
CA MET A 64 2.77 -6.47 -12.94
C MET A 64 1.39 -6.62 -12.31
N TYR A 65 1.09 -5.91 -11.22
CA TYR A 65 -0.25 -5.88 -10.65
C TYR A 65 -1.27 -5.28 -11.63
N LEU A 66 -0.91 -4.17 -12.29
CA LEU A 66 -1.76 -3.55 -13.31
C LEU A 66 -2.06 -4.52 -14.46
N LYS A 67 -1.03 -5.24 -14.94
CA LYS A 67 -1.17 -6.27 -15.99
C LYS A 67 -2.07 -7.42 -15.55
N ALA A 68 -1.89 -7.91 -14.32
CA ALA A 68 -2.67 -9.00 -13.76
C ALA A 68 -4.14 -8.62 -13.56
N PHE A 69 -4.42 -7.41 -13.04
CA PHE A 69 -5.79 -6.89 -12.95
C PHE A 69 -6.44 -6.74 -14.32
N ALA A 70 -5.72 -6.20 -15.32
CA ALA A 70 -6.24 -6.09 -16.68
C ALA A 70 -6.61 -7.46 -17.25
N SER A 71 -5.75 -8.46 -17.05
CA SER A 71 -6.00 -9.86 -17.45
C SER A 71 -7.22 -10.46 -16.73
N ALA A 72 -7.29 -10.32 -15.41
CA ALA A 72 -8.40 -10.82 -14.59
C ALA A 72 -9.76 -10.20 -15.00
N LEU A 73 -9.76 -8.91 -15.35
CA LEU A 73 -10.95 -8.20 -15.84
C LEU A 73 -11.24 -8.40 -17.33
N ARG A 74 -10.37 -9.12 -18.06
CA ARG A 74 -10.44 -9.31 -19.53
C ARG A 74 -10.46 -8.00 -20.31
N ILE A 75 -9.75 -6.98 -19.81
CA ILE A 75 -9.59 -5.69 -20.47
C ILE A 75 -8.20 -5.64 -21.12
N PRO A 76 -8.08 -5.23 -22.40
CA PRO A 76 -6.78 -5.02 -23.02
C PRO A 76 -5.87 -4.12 -22.18
N TYR A 77 -4.63 -4.56 -21.95
CA TYR A 77 -3.69 -3.87 -21.07
C TYR A 77 -3.48 -2.39 -21.43
N CYS A 78 -3.47 -2.06 -22.73
CA CYS A 78 -3.34 -0.67 -23.20
C CYS A 78 -4.52 0.21 -22.73
N ILE A 79 -5.75 -0.31 -22.76
CA ILE A 79 -6.93 0.41 -22.28
C ILE A 79 -6.82 0.61 -20.77
N PHE A 80 -6.41 -0.42 -20.03
CA PHE A 80 -6.30 -0.34 -18.57
C PHE A 80 -5.16 0.60 -18.11
N LYS A 81 -4.04 0.64 -18.83
CA LYS A 81 -2.88 1.52 -18.54
C LYS A 81 -3.12 2.97 -18.92
N TYR A 82 -3.64 3.22 -20.12
CA TYR A 82 -3.72 4.58 -20.67
C TYR A 82 -5.12 5.20 -20.51
N GLY A 83 -6.17 4.38 -20.42
CA GLY A 83 -7.56 4.82 -20.23
C GLY A 83 -7.75 5.77 -19.05
N PRO A 84 -7.29 5.45 -17.83
CA PRO A 84 -7.38 6.36 -16.68
C PRO A 84 -6.73 7.72 -16.96
N THR A 85 -5.59 7.75 -17.65
CA THR A 85 -4.91 9.00 -17.99
C THR A 85 -5.73 9.86 -18.95
N LEU A 86 -6.44 9.24 -19.91
CA LEU A 86 -7.33 9.94 -20.85
C LEU A 86 -8.50 10.64 -20.14
N ILE A 87 -8.98 10.07 -19.03
CA ILE A 87 -10.01 10.68 -18.16
C ILE A 87 -9.41 11.42 -16.95
N ARG A 88 -8.10 11.74 -17.00
CA ARG A 88 -7.35 12.51 -15.98
C ARG A 88 -7.25 11.86 -14.59
N MET A 89 -7.43 10.54 -14.50
CA MET A 89 -7.03 9.73 -13.35
C MET A 89 -5.55 9.35 -13.49
N LYS A 90 -4.67 9.91 -12.65
CA LYS A 90 -3.24 9.53 -12.53
C LYS A 90 -3.06 8.43 -11.48
N PRO A 91 -1.90 7.74 -11.40
CA PRO A 91 -1.65 6.80 -10.31
C PRO A 91 -1.86 7.46 -8.96
N TYR A 92 -2.64 6.80 -8.11
CA TYR A 92 -2.96 7.26 -6.78
C TYR A 92 -1.84 6.90 -5.81
N TYR A 93 -1.53 7.82 -4.91
CA TYR A 93 -0.76 7.57 -3.70
C TYR A 93 -1.70 7.31 -2.53
N ILE A 94 -1.22 6.64 -1.49
CA ILE A 94 -1.93 6.55 -0.22
C ILE A 94 -1.31 7.58 0.74
N PRO A 95 -2.13 8.30 1.53
CA PRO A 95 -1.64 9.23 2.54
C PRO A 95 -1.08 8.45 3.75
N SER A 96 0.03 7.73 3.53
CA SER A 96 0.81 7.02 4.54
C SER A 96 2.29 7.15 4.21
N ILE A 97 3.10 7.43 5.22
CA ILE A 97 4.53 7.72 5.07
C ILE A 97 5.29 6.40 5.02
N SER A 98 6.08 6.19 3.96
CA SER A 98 6.93 4.99 3.84
C SER A 98 7.92 4.91 4.99
N ASP A 99 7.94 3.77 5.69
CA ASP A 99 8.94 3.39 6.68
C ASP A 99 9.16 4.45 7.78
N ALA A 100 8.08 5.15 8.14
CA ALA A 100 8.11 6.08 9.26
C ALA A 100 8.28 5.32 10.60
N PRO A 101 8.88 5.95 11.63
CA PRO A 101 8.88 5.37 12.96
C PRO A 101 7.45 5.15 13.48
N VAL A 102 7.22 3.97 14.06
CA VAL A 102 5.98 3.67 14.79
C VAL A 102 5.86 4.61 15.99
N SER A 103 4.64 5.02 16.32
CA SER A 103 4.40 5.86 17.49
C SER A 103 4.86 5.19 18.78
N ASP A 104 5.51 5.97 19.65
CA ASP A 104 5.93 5.57 21.00
C ASP A 104 5.04 6.21 22.09
N GLY A 105 3.95 6.88 21.68
CA GLY A 105 3.00 7.52 22.59
C GLY A 105 2.17 6.53 23.40
N GLU A 106 2.08 5.28 22.96
CA GLU A 106 1.42 4.18 23.65
C GLU A 106 2.37 2.99 23.79
N GLN A 107 2.24 2.20 24.87
CA GLN A 107 3.06 1.00 25.06
C GLN A 107 2.78 -0.09 24.02
N SER A 108 1.54 -0.16 23.54
CA SER A 108 1.09 -1.15 22.55
C SER A 108 -0.16 -0.68 21.83
N PHE A 109 -0.35 -1.13 20.59
CA PHE A 109 -1.55 -0.89 19.81
C PHE A 109 -2.28 -2.21 19.51
N PRO A 110 -3.62 -2.22 19.46
CA PRO A 110 -4.38 -3.37 18.97
C PRO A 110 -4.00 -3.72 17.53
N LEU A 111 -3.88 -5.02 17.25
CA LEU A 111 -3.56 -5.55 15.92
C LEU A 111 -4.83 -6.01 15.19
N VAL A 112 -4.96 -5.61 13.93
CA VAL A 112 -5.97 -6.09 12.99
C VAL A 112 -5.26 -6.82 11.84
N ILE A 113 -5.64 -8.07 11.60
CA ILE A 113 -5.23 -8.80 10.40
C ILE A 113 -6.32 -8.63 9.35
N PHE A 114 -5.98 -8.03 8.21
CA PHE A 114 -6.92 -7.79 7.12
C PHE A 114 -6.67 -8.77 5.99
N SER A 115 -7.73 -9.49 5.60
CA SER A 115 -7.73 -10.40 4.45
C SER A 115 -8.42 -9.72 3.27
N HIS A 116 -7.77 -9.68 2.11
CA HIS A 116 -8.41 -9.22 0.88
C HIS A 116 -9.42 -10.26 0.35
N GLY A 117 -10.31 -9.81 -0.54
CA GLY A 117 -11.26 -10.69 -1.25
C GLY A 117 -10.62 -11.41 -2.44
N TYR A 118 -11.40 -12.24 -3.12
CA TYR A 118 -10.98 -12.91 -4.35
C TYR A 118 -10.62 -11.90 -5.45
N ALA A 119 -9.59 -12.21 -6.24
CA ALA A 119 -9.04 -11.37 -7.30
C ALA A 119 -8.60 -9.97 -6.83
N ALA A 120 -8.33 -9.80 -5.53
CA ALA A 120 -7.78 -8.58 -4.94
C ALA A 120 -6.36 -8.83 -4.41
N THR A 121 -5.73 -7.78 -3.88
CA THR A 121 -4.38 -7.81 -3.32
C THR A 121 -4.33 -7.04 -2.01
N ARG A 122 -3.23 -7.17 -1.27
CA ARG A 122 -2.97 -6.49 0.02
C ARG A 122 -3.17 -4.97 0.00
N PHE A 123 -3.07 -4.31 -1.15
CA PHE A 123 -3.15 -2.86 -1.25
C PHE A 123 -4.54 -2.33 -1.65
N VAL A 124 -5.47 -3.16 -2.14
CA VAL A 124 -6.77 -2.70 -2.65
C VAL A 124 -7.54 -1.92 -1.59
N SER A 125 -7.54 -2.40 -0.34
CA SER A 125 -8.25 -1.80 0.79
C SER A 125 -7.38 -0.85 1.63
N SER A 126 -6.35 -0.23 1.04
CA SER A 126 -5.41 0.64 1.78
C SER A 126 -6.14 1.75 2.56
N ASN A 127 -7.18 2.37 1.98
CA ASN A 127 -7.94 3.43 2.67
C ASN A 127 -8.56 2.96 3.99
N PHE A 128 -9.15 1.77 3.99
CA PHE A 128 -9.70 1.17 5.19
C PHE A 128 -8.59 0.89 6.23
N CYS A 129 -7.46 0.32 5.78
CA CYS A 129 -6.37 -0.09 6.66
C CYS A 129 -5.66 1.11 7.31
N TYR A 130 -5.29 2.14 6.54
CA TYR A 130 -4.70 3.34 7.14
C TYR A 130 -5.72 4.16 7.94
N SER A 131 -7.01 4.10 7.61
CA SER A 131 -8.02 4.77 8.43
C SER A 131 -8.06 4.18 9.84
N LEU A 132 -8.08 2.86 9.97
CA LEU A 132 -7.96 2.20 11.27
C LEU A 132 -6.63 2.57 11.96
N ALA A 133 -5.51 2.56 11.22
CA ALA A 133 -4.22 2.92 11.80
C ALA A 133 -4.18 4.35 12.34
N SER A 134 -4.88 5.29 11.70
CA SER A 134 -5.01 6.67 12.17
C SER A 134 -5.76 6.80 13.50
N TYR A 135 -6.54 5.78 13.90
CA TYR A 135 -7.23 5.67 15.18
C TYR A 135 -6.47 4.83 16.22
N GLY A 136 -5.19 4.51 15.96
CA GLY A 136 -4.35 3.79 16.92
C GLY A 136 -4.41 2.27 16.80
N PHE A 137 -4.58 1.74 15.59
CA PHE A 137 -4.45 0.29 15.32
C PHE A 137 -3.17 0.01 14.52
N ILE A 138 -2.58 -1.16 14.72
CA ILE A 138 -1.68 -1.73 13.72
C ILE A 138 -2.53 -2.61 12.81
N VAL A 139 -2.44 -2.42 11.49
CA VAL A 139 -3.20 -3.21 10.51
C VAL A 139 -2.24 -3.92 9.57
N ALA A 140 -2.26 -5.25 9.60
CA ALA A 140 -1.52 -6.10 8.69
C ALA A 140 -2.43 -6.58 7.56
N ALA A 141 -2.35 -5.95 6.38
CA ALA A 141 -3.07 -6.41 5.19
C ALA A 141 -2.27 -7.51 4.49
N ILE A 142 -2.76 -8.75 4.60
CA ILE A 142 -2.07 -9.94 4.09
C ILE A 142 -2.24 -10.06 2.58
N GLU A 143 -1.17 -10.45 1.89
CA GLU A 143 -1.19 -10.91 0.50
C GLU A 143 -1.29 -12.42 0.46
N HIS A 144 -2.41 -12.94 -0.01
CA HIS A 144 -2.58 -14.38 -0.13
C HIS A 144 -1.80 -14.93 -1.33
N ARG A 145 -1.18 -16.09 -1.13
CA ARG A 145 -0.45 -16.86 -2.16
C ARG A 145 -1.19 -18.14 -2.58
N ASP A 146 -2.45 -18.26 -2.19
CA ASP A 146 -3.35 -19.39 -2.43
C ASP A 146 -4.01 -19.38 -3.83
N LYS A 147 -3.50 -18.54 -4.75
CA LYS A 147 -4.05 -18.27 -6.09
C LYS A 147 -5.38 -17.50 -6.09
N SER A 148 -5.82 -16.94 -4.95
CA SER A 148 -6.95 -16.02 -4.92
C SER A 148 -6.58 -14.62 -5.43
N SER A 149 -5.34 -14.19 -5.21
CA SER A 149 -4.78 -12.95 -5.74
C SER A 149 -4.44 -13.12 -7.23
N PRO A 150 -4.70 -12.10 -8.10
CA PRO A 150 -4.41 -12.21 -9.53
C PRO A 150 -2.91 -12.30 -9.81
N VAL A 151 -2.08 -11.77 -8.89
CA VAL A 151 -0.62 -11.89 -8.92
C VAL A 151 -0.07 -11.56 -7.53
N THR A 152 1.00 -12.23 -7.14
CA THR A 152 1.79 -11.95 -5.93
C THR A 152 3.26 -12.13 -6.26
N PHE A 153 4.18 -11.91 -5.32
CA PHE A 153 5.59 -12.23 -5.52
C PHE A 153 6.29 -12.53 -4.19
N PHE A 154 7.41 -13.24 -4.24
CA PHE A 154 8.36 -13.37 -3.12
C PHE A 154 9.78 -13.07 -3.59
N TYR A 155 10.70 -12.92 -2.63
CA TYR A 155 12.13 -12.97 -2.89
C TYR A 155 12.63 -14.35 -2.52
N ASP A 156 13.42 -14.98 -3.38
CA ASP A 156 14.01 -16.31 -3.16
C ASP A 156 15.42 -16.26 -2.54
N SER A 157 16.00 -15.06 -2.39
CA SER A 157 17.24 -14.83 -1.67
C SER A 157 17.32 -13.41 -1.06
N PRO A 158 18.21 -13.18 -0.06
CA PRO A 158 18.50 -11.84 0.47
C PRO A 158 18.95 -10.85 -0.61
N GLU A 159 19.81 -11.28 -1.53
CA GLU A 159 20.36 -10.44 -2.60
C GLU A 159 19.26 -9.98 -3.56
N ASN A 160 18.29 -10.85 -3.84
CA ASN A 160 17.13 -10.52 -4.66
C ASN A 160 16.18 -9.56 -3.94
N ALA A 161 16.04 -9.65 -2.61
CA ALA A 161 15.30 -8.67 -1.83
C ALA A 161 15.96 -7.28 -1.84
N GLU A 162 17.29 -7.21 -1.67
CA GLU A 162 18.03 -5.94 -1.69
C GLU A 162 17.99 -5.24 -3.05
N SER A 163 17.98 -6.02 -4.13
CA SER A 163 17.91 -5.52 -5.51
C SER A 163 16.48 -5.35 -6.04
N ASP A 164 15.46 -5.61 -5.23
CA ASP A 164 14.04 -5.61 -5.61
C ASP A 164 13.73 -6.55 -6.81
N TRP A 165 14.50 -7.64 -6.93
CA TRP A 165 14.34 -8.68 -7.94
C TRP A 165 13.29 -9.71 -7.49
N ARG A 166 12.06 -9.54 -8.01
CA ARG A 166 10.88 -10.28 -7.57
C ARG A 166 10.67 -11.59 -8.33
N THR A 167 10.36 -12.67 -7.61
CA THR A 167 9.83 -13.92 -8.16
C THR A 167 8.31 -13.89 -8.07
N TRP A 168 7.65 -13.81 -9.23
CA TRP A 168 6.19 -13.67 -9.36
C TRP A 168 5.45 -15.01 -9.37
#